data_AF-A0A3D5CVC9-F1
#
_entry.id   AF-A0A3D5CVC9-F1
#
_cell.length_a   1.000
_cell.length_b   1.000
_cell.length_c   1.000
_cell.angle_alpha   90.00
_cell.angle_beta   90.00
_cell.angle_gamma   90.00
#
_symmetry.space_group_name_H-M   'P 1'
#
loop_
_entity.id
_entity.type
_entity.pdbx_description
1 polymer ?
#
loop_
_entity_poly.entity_id
_entity_poly.type
_entity_poly.pdbx_seq_one_letter_code
_entity_poly.pdbx_strand_id
1 'polypeptide(L)'
;MKKLGWLSMCLFLLLFKPAFTQAATETETEMVQITLHKLLFPNGQLPKNHPNDGQEKALLQTYRGLNGVTFQVYDVTDSFYHLREKGKTVEEAQTEIAKNGASSGTFTAEATTTTLNNEDGIASFSLAAKDQEKRDKAYLFIESKAPEVVKEKAENMVVVLPVHGQNN
;
A
#
# COMPACT_ATOMS: atom_id res chain seq x y z
N MET A 1 -50.13 -69.20 -14.52
CA MET A 1 -49.00 -69.56 -15.42
C MET A 1 -47.97 -68.44 -15.35
N LYS A 2 -46.70 -68.79 -15.08
CA LYS A 2 -45.49 -67.92 -15.21
C LYS A 2 -45.25 -67.66 -16.74
N LYS A 3 -44.61 -66.62 -17.30
CA LYS A 3 -43.33 -65.87 -17.10
C LYS A 3 -43.37 -64.60 -18.00
N LEU A 4 -42.87 -63.42 -17.61
CA LEU A 4 -41.50 -62.82 -17.70
C LEU A 4 -41.12 -62.12 -19.02
N GLY A 5 -40.62 -60.87 -18.92
CA GLY A 5 -39.77 -60.14 -19.89
C GLY A 5 -40.21 -58.66 -20.03
N TRP A 6 -39.69 -57.67 -19.27
CA TRP A 6 -38.41 -56.92 -19.30
C TRP A 6 -38.23 -55.91 -20.46
N LEU A 7 -38.31 -54.61 -20.16
CA LEU A 7 -37.41 -53.51 -20.60
C LEU A 7 -37.84 -52.20 -19.88
N SER A 8 -37.18 -51.70 -18.84
CA SER A 8 -35.95 -50.87 -18.83
C SER A 8 -35.98 -49.65 -19.76
N MET A 9 -36.30 -48.45 -19.25
CA MET A 9 -35.69 -47.16 -19.69
C MET A 9 -36.09 -46.00 -18.74
N CYS A 10 -35.11 -45.51 -17.96
CA CYS A 10 -34.90 -44.12 -17.48
C CYS A 10 -36.15 -43.30 -17.08
N LEU A 11 -36.55 -43.21 -15.81
CA LEU A 11 -35.93 -42.36 -14.75
C LEU A 11 -35.08 -41.20 -15.28
N PHE A 12 -35.67 -40.01 -15.38
CA PHE A 12 -35.17 -38.75 -14.80
C PHE A 12 -36.14 -37.61 -15.18
N LEU A 13 -37.17 -37.40 -14.35
CA LEU A 13 -37.98 -36.18 -14.43
C LEU A 13 -37.13 -35.01 -13.93
N LEU A 14 -36.82 -34.12 -14.86
CA LEU A 14 -36.11 -32.86 -14.73
C LEU A 14 -36.58 -32.05 -13.51
N LEU A 15 -35.81 -32.08 -12.43
CA LEU A 15 -35.81 -31.06 -11.37
C LEU A 15 -34.63 -30.12 -11.62
N PHE A 16 -34.71 -29.32 -12.68
CA PHE A 16 -33.80 -28.17 -12.85
C PHE A 16 -34.22 -27.10 -11.85
N LYS A 17 -33.60 -27.10 -10.66
CA LYS A 17 -33.64 -25.93 -9.79
C LYS A 17 -32.81 -24.84 -10.47
N PRO A 18 -33.34 -23.63 -10.71
CA PRO A 18 -32.50 -22.54 -11.14
C PRO A 18 -31.51 -22.28 -10.00
N ALA A 19 -30.25 -22.62 -10.22
CA ALA A 19 -29.18 -22.12 -9.38
C ALA A 19 -29.16 -20.61 -9.63
N PHE A 20 -29.73 -19.87 -8.68
CA PHE A 20 -29.58 -18.43 -8.64
C PHE A 20 -28.09 -18.19 -8.40
N THR A 21 -27.33 -17.97 -9.48
CA THR A 21 -25.95 -17.51 -9.38
C THR A 21 -26.03 -16.12 -8.77
N GLN A 22 -25.86 -16.05 -7.46
CA GLN A 22 -25.63 -14.80 -6.77
C GLN A 22 -24.31 -14.27 -7.33
N ALA A 23 -24.40 -13.31 -8.25
CA ALA A 23 -23.24 -12.58 -8.70
C ALA A 23 -22.59 -11.99 -7.45
N ALA A 24 -21.39 -12.44 -7.13
CA ALA A 24 -20.58 -11.78 -6.14
C ALA A 24 -20.39 -10.36 -6.65
N THR A 25 -21.03 -9.38 -6.01
CA THR A 25 -20.64 -7.99 -6.15
C THR A 25 -19.19 -7.93 -5.66
N GLU A 26 -18.25 -7.88 -6.60
CA GLU A 26 -16.90 -7.44 -6.32
C GLU A 26 -17.03 -6.03 -5.75
N THR A 27 -16.92 -5.93 -4.43
CA THR A 27 -16.71 -4.63 -3.79
C THR A 27 -15.40 -4.10 -4.34
N GLU A 28 -15.50 -3.15 -5.28
CA GLU A 28 -14.35 -2.45 -5.84
C GLU A 28 -13.51 -1.93 -4.67
N THR A 29 -12.30 -2.46 -4.55
CA THR A 29 -11.38 -2.00 -3.51
C THR A 29 -10.88 -0.64 -3.97
N GLU A 30 -11.22 0.40 -3.22
CA GLU A 30 -10.71 1.75 -3.47
C GLU A 30 -9.19 1.71 -3.36
N MET A 31 -8.49 2.11 -4.43
CA MET A 31 -7.03 2.13 -4.50
C MET A 31 -6.53 3.57 -4.51
N VAL A 32 -5.41 3.82 -3.83
CA VAL A 32 -4.64 5.07 -3.90
C VAL A 32 -3.30 4.83 -4.58
N GLN A 33 -2.85 5.83 -5.33
CA GLN A 33 -1.51 5.86 -5.91
C GLN A 33 -0.61 6.68 -4.99
N ILE A 34 0.46 6.07 -4.48
CA ILE A 34 1.52 6.76 -3.74
C ILE A 34 2.78 6.76 -4.58
N THR A 35 3.31 7.94 -4.89
CA THR A 35 4.53 8.14 -5.66
C THR A 35 5.61 8.71 -4.75
N LEU A 36 6.74 8.01 -4.65
CA LEU A 36 7.92 8.48 -3.96
C LEU A 36 8.89 9.11 -4.95
N HIS A 37 9.38 10.30 -4.60
CA HIS A 37 10.44 11.00 -5.30
C HIS A 37 11.70 10.95 -4.44
N LYS A 38 12.61 10.01 -4.71
CA LYS A 38 13.85 9.87 -3.96
C LYS A 38 14.88 10.89 -4.44
N LEU A 39 15.26 11.80 -3.57
CA LEU A 39 16.29 12.80 -3.85
C LEU A 39 17.67 12.36 -3.33
N LEU A 40 18.73 12.79 -4.05
CA LEU A 40 20.12 12.72 -3.63
C LEU A 40 20.58 14.08 -3.09
N PHE A 41 21.00 14.11 -1.83
CA PHE A 41 21.57 15.30 -1.19
C PHE A 41 23.10 15.25 -1.24
N PRO A 42 23.77 16.25 -1.86
CA PRO A 42 25.22 16.26 -1.96
C PRO A 42 25.88 16.46 -0.59
N ASN A 43 27.02 15.81 -0.39
CA ASN A 43 27.92 16.02 0.76
C ASN A 43 27.27 15.87 2.15
N GLY A 44 26.18 15.09 2.27
CA GLY A 44 25.46 14.92 3.54
C GLY A 44 24.76 16.19 4.04
N GLN A 45 24.65 17.22 3.19
CA GLN A 45 23.91 18.44 3.52
C GLN A 45 22.42 18.19 3.33
N LEU A 46 21.78 17.66 4.38
CA LEU A 46 20.33 17.56 4.42
C LEU A 46 19.72 18.98 4.46
N PRO A 47 18.66 19.26 3.69
CA PRO A 47 17.92 20.49 3.86
C PRO A 47 17.32 20.54 5.27
N LYS A 48 16.83 21.72 5.69
CA LYS A 48 15.97 21.79 6.88
C LYS A 48 14.84 20.77 6.73
N ASN A 49 14.35 20.19 7.83
CA ASN A 49 13.22 19.26 7.77
C ASN A 49 12.03 19.92 7.09
N HIS A 50 11.62 19.36 5.95
CA HIS A 50 10.39 19.74 5.25
C HIS A 50 9.42 18.58 5.38
N PRO A 51 8.21 18.80 5.92
CA PRO A 51 7.23 17.72 6.04
C PRO A 51 6.78 17.25 4.65
N ASN A 52 6.48 15.96 4.50
CA ASN A 52 5.80 15.44 3.32
C ASN A 52 4.29 15.65 3.50
N ASP A 53 3.69 16.55 2.73
CA ASP A 53 2.27 16.92 2.79
C ASP A 53 1.47 16.44 1.56
N GLY A 54 2.11 15.64 0.69
CA GLY A 54 1.50 15.11 -0.53
C GLY A 54 1.44 16.10 -1.69
N GLN A 55 1.94 17.33 -1.52
CA GLN A 55 2.08 18.28 -2.62
C GLN A 55 3.49 18.23 -3.23
N GLU A 56 3.58 18.45 -4.53
CA GLU A 56 4.85 18.55 -5.23
C GLU A 56 5.62 19.79 -4.76
N LYS A 57 6.89 19.64 -4.37
CA LYS A 57 7.67 20.72 -3.71
C LYS A 57 8.81 21.21 -4.58
N ALA A 58 9.21 22.47 -4.32
CA ALA A 58 10.40 23.10 -4.90
C ALA A 58 11.70 22.29 -4.73
N LEU A 59 11.76 21.38 -3.75
CA LEU A 59 12.89 20.46 -3.55
C LEU A 59 13.12 19.56 -4.79
N LEU A 60 12.05 19.13 -5.47
CA LEU A 60 12.16 18.33 -6.70
C LEU A 60 12.81 19.11 -7.84
N GLN A 61 12.68 20.44 -7.86
CA GLN A 61 13.33 21.30 -8.84
C GLN A 61 14.80 21.58 -8.50
N THR A 62 15.19 21.40 -7.24
CA THR A 62 16.50 21.81 -6.72
C THR A 62 17.48 20.64 -6.61
N TYR A 63 16.97 19.44 -6.30
CA TYR A 63 17.79 18.26 -6.05
C TYR A 63 17.57 17.21 -7.13
N ARG A 64 18.63 16.43 -7.39
CA ARG A 64 18.56 15.35 -8.38
C ARG A 64 17.85 14.13 -7.79
N GLY A 65 17.01 13.52 -8.60
CA GLY A 65 16.46 12.21 -8.32
C GLY A 65 17.54 11.12 -8.24
N LEU A 66 17.25 10.06 -7.49
CA LEU A 66 18.16 8.94 -7.27
C LEU A 66 17.51 7.59 -7.58
N ASN A 67 17.97 6.99 -8.67
CA ASN A 67 17.58 5.64 -9.10
C ASN A 67 18.28 4.53 -8.28
N GLY A 68 17.72 3.33 -8.33
CA GLY A 68 18.31 2.12 -7.72
C GLY A 68 18.08 1.99 -6.21
N VAL A 69 17.24 2.83 -5.62
CA VAL A 69 16.84 2.75 -4.21
C VAL A 69 15.56 1.93 -4.10
N THR A 70 15.55 0.91 -3.26
CA THR A 70 14.37 0.04 -3.05
C THR A 70 13.65 0.42 -1.77
N PHE A 71 12.34 0.62 -1.90
CA PHE A 71 11.42 0.84 -0.79
C PHE A 71 10.53 -0.37 -0.60
N GLN A 72 10.40 -0.81 0.65
CA GLN A 72 9.41 -1.79 1.07
C GLN A 72 8.28 -1.10 1.81
N VAL A 73 7.06 -1.57 1.56
CA VAL A 73 5.82 -1.04 2.13
C VAL A 73 5.22 -2.09 3.06
N TYR A 74 4.87 -1.65 4.26
CA TYR A 74 4.20 -2.45 5.28
C TYR A 74 2.84 -1.84 5.59
N ASP A 75 1.80 -2.66 5.60
CA ASP A 75 0.50 -2.30 6.15
C ASP A 75 0.60 -2.29 7.68
N VAL A 76 0.41 -1.11 8.26
CA VAL A 76 0.54 -0.84 9.70
C VAL A 76 -0.80 -0.40 10.30
N THR A 77 -1.90 -0.67 9.60
CA THR A 77 -3.25 -0.20 9.99
C THR A 77 -3.63 -0.64 11.39
N ASP A 78 -3.44 -1.93 11.73
CA ASP A 78 -3.79 -2.44 13.06
C ASP A 78 -2.94 -1.80 14.17
N SER A 79 -1.62 -1.68 13.95
CA SER A 79 -0.72 -1.00 14.89
C SER A 79 -1.10 0.45 15.09
N PHE A 80 -1.48 1.15 14.02
CA PHE A 80 -1.93 2.54 14.08
C PHE A 80 -3.19 2.67 14.93
N TYR A 81 -4.24 1.92 14.63
CA TYR A 81 -5.50 2.00 15.39
C TYR A 81 -5.33 1.57 16.85
N HIS A 82 -4.51 0.55 17.14
CA HIS A 82 -4.19 0.15 18.52
C HIS A 82 -3.51 1.27 19.33
N LEU A 83 -2.62 2.04 18.71
CA LEU A 83 -1.99 3.19 19.35
C LEU A 83 -2.99 4.34 19.57
N ARG A 84 -3.90 4.57 18.60
CA ARG A 84 -4.96 5.57 18.71
C ARG A 84 -5.96 5.23 19.81
N GLU A 85 -6.34 3.97 19.96
CA GLU A 85 -7.20 3.47 21.05
C GLU A 85 -6.57 3.70 22.45
N LYS A 86 -5.24 3.67 22.54
CA LYS A 86 -4.48 3.99 23.75
C LYS A 86 -4.35 5.51 24.02
N GLY A 87 -4.96 6.34 23.18
CA GLY A 87 -4.99 7.79 23.35
C GLY A 87 -3.83 8.57 22.74
N LYS A 88 -2.90 7.91 22.03
CA LYS A 88 -1.81 8.61 21.31
C LYS A 88 -2.36 9.44 20.18
N THR A 89 -1.80 10.62 19.90
CA THR A 89 -2.14 11.40 18.70
C THR A 89 -1.74 10.68 17.41
N VAL A 90 -2.16 11.22 16.26
CA VAL A 90 -1.77 10.66 14.94
C VAL A 90 -0.24 10.72 14.78
N GLU A 91 0.36 11.85 15.13
CA GLU A 91 1.80 12.10 15.02
C GLU A 91 2.60 11.21 15.97
N GLU A 92 2.12 11.02 17.21
CA GLU A 92 2.73 10.11 18.17
C GLU A 92 2.68 8.65 17.68
N ALA A 93 1.55 8.23 17.09
CA ALA A 93 1.41 6.89 16.52
C ALA A 93 2.33 6.70 15.32
N GLN A 94 2.38 7.65 14.39
CA GLN A 94 3.30 7.63 13.24
C GLN A 94 4.75 7.56 13.69
N THR A 95 5.15 8.36 14.68
CA THR A 95 6.52 8.39 15.22
C THR A 95 6.89 7.03 15.83
N GLU A 96 5.99 6.42 16.60
CA GLU A 96 6.23 5.12 17.22
C GLU A 96 6.33 4.00 16.19
N ILE A 97 5.43 3.98 15.20
CA ILE A 97 5.48 3.01 14.09
C ILE A 97 6.77 3.17 13.28
N ALA A 98 7.15 4.41 12.93
CA ALA A 98 8.38 4.69 12.19
C ALA A 98 9.61 4.18 12.95
N LYS A 99 9.65 4.39 14.27
CA LYS A 99 10.73 3.90 15.14
C LYS A 99 10.79 2.37 15.20
N ASN A 100 9.64 1.71 15.31
CA ASN A 100 9.55 0.25 15.40
C ASN A 100 9.79 -0.45 14.05
N GLY A 101 9.65 0.27 12.94
CA GLY A 101 9.95 -0.21 11.61
C GLY A 101 9.07 -1.39 11.19
N ALA A 102 9.63 -2.32 10.41
CA ALA A 102 8.93 -3.46 9.82
C ALA A 102 8.15 -4.33 10.83
N SER A 103 8.56 -4.33 12.11
CA SER A 103 7.86 -5.06 13.18
C SER A 103 6.45 -4.54 13.48
N SER A 104 6.11 -3.33 12.99
CA SER A 104 4.80 -2.71 13.19
C SER A 104 3.73 -3.15 12.20
N GLY A 105 4.06 -3.97 11.20
CA GLY A 105 3.12 -4.24 10.13
C GLY A 105 3.45 -5.47 9.29
N THR A 106 2.64 -5.66 8.25
CA THR A 106 2.76 -6.78 7.31
C THR A 106 3.29 -6.28 5.97
N PHE A 107 4.32 -6.93 5.45
CA PHE A 107 4.86 -6.61 4.13
C PHE A 107 3.76 -6.69 3.07
N THR A 108 3.67 -5.66 2.24
CA THR A 108 2.60 -5.49 1.23
C THR A 108 3.15 -5.35 -0.18
N ALA A 109 4.20 -4.55 -0.36
CA ALA A 109 4.75 -4.26 -1.67
C ALA A 109 6.22 -3.83 -1.57
N GLU A 110 6.92 -3.88 -2.69
CA GLU A 110 8.21 -3.21 -2.86
C GLU A 110 8.36 -2.63 -4.26
N ALA A 111 9.14 -1.56 -4.38
CA ALA A 111 9.51 -0.98 -5.66
C ALA A 111 10.92 -0.36 -5.58
N THR A 112 11.65 -0.42 -6.69
CA THR A 112 12.94 0.24 -6.86
C THR A 112 12.77 1.51 -7.69
N THR A 113 13.44 2.59 -7.29
CA THR A 113 13.37 3.87 -7.98
C THR A 113 13.99 3.79 -9.37
N THR A 114 13.30 4.36 -10.36
CA THR A 114 13.69 4.40 -11.77
C THR A 114 13.41 5.77 -12.38
N THR A 115 13.85 5.97 -13.63
CA THR A 115 13.49 7.14 -14.43
C THR A 115 12.10 6.95 -15.02
N LEU A 116 11.17 7.86 -14.73
CA LEU A 116 9.83 7.90 -15.31
C LEU A 116 9.55 9.32 -15.84
N ASN A 117 9.08 9.45 -17.08
CA ASN A 117 8.75 10.75 -17.69
C ASN A 117 9.90 11.78 -17.63
N ASN A 118 11.14 11.33 -17.81
CA ASN A 118 12.37 12.12 -17.67
C ASN A 118 12.69 12.65 -16.26
N GLU A 119 12.01 12.12 -15.24
CA GLU A 119 12.31 12.37 -13.84
C GLU A 119 12.97 11.13 -13.23
N ASP A 120 14.15 11.31 -12.63
CA ASP A 120 14.85 10.25 -11.90
C ASP A 120 14.28 10.09 -10.49
N GLY A 121 14.46 8.91 -9.90
CA GLY A 121 14.18 8.67 -8.49
C GLY A 121 12.73 8.31 -8.18
N ILE A 122 11.97 7.83 -9.17
CA ILE A 122 10.53 7.56 -9.02
C ILE A 122 10.28 6.10 -8.64
N ALA A 123 9.54 5.90 -7.55
CA ALA A 123 8.90 4.62 -7.20
C ALA A 123 7.40 4.85 -6.98
N SER A 124 6.57 3.94 -7.46
CA SER A 124 5.10 4.10 -7.48
C SER A 124 4.42 2.85 -6.92
N PHE A 125 3.43 3.06 -6.05
CA PHE A 125 2.68 2.00 -5.38
C PHE A 125 1.18 2.22 -5.55
N SER A 126 0.46 1.20 -5.98
CA SER A 126 -1.00 1.15 -5.92
C SER A 126 -1.39 0.36 -4.68
N LEU A 127 -1.98 1.03 -3.69
CA LEU A 127 -2.29 0.48 -2.37
C LEU A 127 -3.76 0.64 -2.06
N ALA A 128 -4.34 -0.26 -1.27
CA ALA A 128 -5.74 -0.14 -0.85
C ALA A 128 -5.94 1.10 0.04
N ALA A 129 -7.00 1.86 -0.20
CA ALA A 129 -7.34 3.02 0.62
C ALA A 129 -7.90 2.61 1.99
N LYS A 130 -8.63 1.50 2.00
CA LYS A 130 -9.37 0.99 3.16
C LYS A 130 -9.12 -0.48 3.40
N ASP A 131 -9.26 -0.91 4.64
CA ASP A 131 -9.26 -2.33 5.00
C ASP A 131 -10.64 -2.98 4.84
N GLN A 132 -10.73 -4.26 5.19
CA GLN A 132 -11.98 -5.03 5.13
C GLN A 132 -13.04 -4.51 6.11
N GLU A 133 -12.63 -3.82 7.18
CA GLU A 133 -13.48 -3.16 8.17
C GLU A 133 -13.86 -1.73 7.76
N LYS A 134 -13.48 -1.29 6.56
CA LYS A 134 -13.69 0.06 6.01
C LYS A 134 -12.94 1.16 6.76
N ARG A 135 -11.94 0.82 7.59
CA ARG A 135 -11.02 1.77 8.21
C ARG A 135 -10.02 2.27 7.18
N ASP A 136 -9.55 3.50 7.34
CA ASP A 136 -8.51 4.06 6.47
C ASP A 136 -7.18 3.36 6.73
N LYS A 137 -6.48 2.99 5.65
CA LYS A 137 -5.20 2.28 5.77
C LYS A 137 -4.09 3.22 6.23
N ALA A 138 -3.13 2.65 6.96
CA ALA A 138 -1.85 3.28 7.26
C ALA A 138 -0.70 2.42 6.70
N TYR A 139 0.26 3.06 6.05
CA TYR A 139 1.38 2.41 5.39
C TYR A 139 2.72 2.95 5.87
N LEU A 140 3.66 2.05 6.14
CA LEU A 140 5.04 2.35 6.50
C LEU A 140 5.95 2.04 5.31
N PHE A 141 6.77 3.02 4.92
CA PHE A 141 7.76 2.93 3.86
C PHE A 141 9.16 2.88 4.45
N ILE A 142 9.93 1.86 4.06
CA ILE A 142 11.29 1.61 4.56
C ILE A 142 12.25 1.49 3.37
N GLU A 143 13.33 2.25 3.40
CA GLU A 143 14.43 2.10 2.44
C GLU A 143 15.23 0.82 2.73
N SER A 144 14.97 -0.25 1.98
CA SER A 144 15.57 -1.57 2.21
C SER A 144 16.95 -1.69 1.55
N LYS A 145 17.12 -1.12 0.35
CA LYS A 145 18.36 -1.19 -0.43
C LYS A 145 18.67 0.14 -1.09
N ALA A 146 19.95 0.50 -1.15
CA ALA A 146 20.43 1.69 -1.85
C ALA A 146 21.75 1.41 -2.56
N PRO A 147 22.11 2.17 -3.61
CA PRO A 147 23.44 2.11 -4.21
C PRO A 147 24.54 2.54 -3.21
N GLU A 148 25.76 2.05 -3.37
CA GLU A 148 26.88 2.29 -2.43
C GLU A 148 27.24 3.78 -2.23
N VAL A 149 26.90 4.64 -3.19
CA VAL A 149 27.11 6.09 -3.07
C VAL A 149 26.25 6.74 -1.98
N VAL A 150 25.18 6.06 -1.55
CA VAL A 150 24.27 6.51 -0.49
C VAL A 150 24.87 6.20 0.87
N LYS A 151 25.28 7.24 1.58
CA LYS A 151 25.87 7.11 2.93
C LYS A 151 24.83 6.97 4.03
N GLU A 152 23.65 7.54 3.83
CA GLU A 152 22.56 7.55 4.79
C GLU A 152 21.24 7.29 4.06
N LYS A 153 20.46 6.35 4.60
CA LYS A 153 19.14 6.01 4.09
C LYS A 153 18.11 7.06 4.52
N ALA A 154 17.01 7.17 3.77
CA ALA A 154 15.86 7.94 4.22
C ALA A 154 15.31 7.40 5.55
N GLU A 155 14.77 8.29 6.37
CA GLU A 155 14.00 7.91 7.55
C GLU A 155 12.75 7.12 7.15
N ASN A 156 12.31 6.25 8.05
CA ASN A 156 11.06 5.52 7.89
C ASN A 156 9.88 6.50 7.82
N MET A 157 9.04 6.37 6.80
CA MET A 157 7.90 7.27 6.59
C MET A 157 6.59 6.51 6.80
N VAL A 158 5.69 7.07 7.60
CA VAL A 158 4.34 6.52 7.81
C VAL A 158 3.31 7.44 7.19
N VAL A 159 2.54 6.92 6.24
CA VAL A 159 1.43 7.62 5.58
C VAL A 159 0.12 7.05 6.13
N VAL A 160 -0.69 7.91 6.75
CA VAL A 160 -2.03 7.58 7.22
C VAL A 160 -3.03 8.16 6.23
N LEU A 161 -3.91 7.33 5.67
CA LEU A 161 -4.93 7.77 4.73
C LEU A 161 -6.20 8.30 5.46
N PRO A 162 -7.04 9.08 4.77
CA PRO A 162 -6.70 9.83 3.56
C PRO A 162 -5.69 10.95 3.88
N VAL A 163 -4.82 11.28 2.93
CA VAL A 163 -3.98 12.48 3.04
C VAL A 163 -4.79 13.67 2.54
N HIS A 164 -5.20 14.54 3.46
CA HIS A 164 -5.87 15.78 3.10
C HIS A 164 -4.84 16.82 2.65
N GLY A 165 -4.79 17.10 1.34
CA GLY A 165 -4.03 18.25 0.82
C GLY A 165 -4.73 19.58 1.16
N GLN A 166 -3.96 20.67 1.22
CA GLN A 166 -4.49 22.05 1.29
C GLN A 166 -5.01 22.50 -0.08
N ASN A 167 -5.94 21.75 -0.68
CA ASN A 167 -6.63 22.16 -1.89
C ASN A 167 -8.04 22.62 -1.52
N ASN A 168 -8.12 23.87 -1.06
CA ASN A 168 -9.32 24.69 -1.22
C ASN A 168 -9.14 25.57 -2.47
#